data_AF-A0A2A7U2K4-F1
#
_entry.id   AF-A0A2A7U2K4-F1
#
_cell.length_a   1.000
_cell.length_b   1.000
_cell.length_c   1.000
_cell.angle_alpha   90.00
_cell.angle_beta   90.00
_cell.angle_gamma   90.00
#
_symmetry.space_group_name_H-M   'P 1'
#
loop_
_entity.id
_entity.type
_entity.pdbx_description
1 polymer ?
#
loop_
_entity_poly.entity_id
_entity_poly.type
_entity_poly.pdbx_seq_one_letter_code
_entity_poly.pdbx_strand_id
1 'polypeptide(L)'
;MMGLYLELSKNDITELGKCNAFFVRDVKPIAERVGNIRLHKKENIEINEYDLLSYHCYVYWVRFYALYVNRVNELDRGTRYNQSVLGEKLIFSQEQYENDALGFLSNLCRVLYEYNFITGDVEYNKNRSISRGDLDDLAEKYHNRSTETQQFAWIRDVMPTLIAQYIVTQPNFIDAIKMADDVKKQVDEIELRMIDKLNLSFVTIENEKKEIENHVDNAKQKINNHLDSKMAEVQNIENKILESRKDIENDKKNIEELKRIISNHQVILILLACLKHLQK
;
A
#
# COMPACT_ATOMS: atom_id res chain seq x y z
N MET A 1 -33.36 4.18 0.71
CA MET A 1 -33.49 5.60 0.29
C MET A 1 -33.96 5.55 -1.15
N MET A 2 -35.11 6.15 -1.45
CA MET A 2 -35.67 6.16 -2.81
C MET A 2 -34.83 7.12 -3.65
N GLY A 3 -34.37 6.68 -4.82
CA GLY A 3 -33.58 7.54 -5.71
C GLY A 3 -34.39 8.75 -6.17
N LEU A 4 -33.75 9.93 -6.27
CA LEU A 4 -34.41 11.15 -6.74
C LEU A 4 -34.90 10.99 -8.19
N TYR A 5 -34.17 10.22 -9.01
CA TYR A 5 -34.44 10.10 -10.46
C TYR A 5 -34.47 8.66 -10.98
N LEU A 6 -34.03 7.66 -10.20
CA LEU A 6 -34.05 6.26 -10.62
C LEU A 6 -35.44 5.60 -10.56
N GLU A 7 -36.31 6.08 -9.68
CA GLU A 7 -37.61 5.46 -9.40
C GLU A 7 -38.76 6.43 -9.69
N LEU A 8 -38.66 7.17 -10.79
CA LEU A 8 -39.71 8.11 -11.21
C LEU A 8 -40.96 7.36 -11.67
N SER A 9 -42.13 7.92 -11.33
CA SER A 9 -43.40 7.41 -11.82
C SER A 9 -43.51 7.63 -13.33
N LYS A 10 -44.39 6.88 -14.02
CA LYS A 10 -44.65 7.10 -15.46
C LYS A 10 -45.11 8.53 -15.74
N ASN A 11 -45.84 9.14 -14.82
CA ASN A 11 -46.28 10.53 -14.92
C ASN A 11 -45.08 11.47 -14.82
N ASP A 12 -44.19 11.26 -13.86
CA ASP A 12 -42.99 12.10 -13.65
C ASP A 12 -42.06 12.06 -14.88
N ILE A 13 -41.86 10.88 -15.47
CA ILE A 13 -41.09 10.72 -16.71
C ILE A 13 -41.74 11.49 -17.87
N THR A 14 -43.07 11.45 -17.95
CA THR A 14 -43.84 12.16 -18.97
C THR A 14 -43.71 13.68 -18.80
N GLU A 15 -43.79 14.17 -17.57
CA GLU A 15 -43.63 15.59 -17.24
C GLU A 15 -42.22 16.10 -17.56
N LEU A 16 -41.17 15.34 -17.21
CA LEU A 16 -39.80 15.67 -17.61
C LEU A 16 -39.64 15.73 -19.14
N GLY A 17 -40.29 14.82 -19.87
CA GLY A 17 -40.32 14.81 -21.33
C GLY A 17 -41.00 16.05 -21.93
N LYS A 18 -42.17 16.44 -21.40
CA LYS A 18 -42.88 17.66 -21.80
C LYS A 18 -42.06 18.92 -21.49
N CYS A 19 -41.51 19.00 -20.29
CA CYS A 19 -40.64 20.09 -19.88
C CYS A 19 -39.45 20.23 -20.84
N ASN A 20 -38.80 19.13 -21.19
CA ASN A 20 -37.70 19.16 -22.15
C ASN A 20 -38.15 19.64 -23.54
N ALA A 21 -39.30 19.17 -24.03
CA ALA A 21 -39.84 19.61 -25.32
C ALA A 21 -40.10 21.13 -25.34
N PHE A 22 -40.65 21.68 -24.25
CA PHE A 22 -40.84 23.11 -24.05
C PHE A 22 -39.50 23.86 -24.04
N PHE A 23 -38.52 23.42 -23.26
CA PHE A 23 -37.20 24.06 -23.21
C PHE A 23 -36.50 24.08 -24.57
N VAL A 24 -36.62 23.01 -25.36
CA VAL A 24 -36.03 22.92 -26.71
C VAL A 24 -36.76 23.82 -27.71
N ARG A 25 -38.08 23.93 -27.62
CA ARG A 25 -38.90 24.71 -28.57
C ARG A 25 -38.89 26.20 -28.25
N ASP A 26 -39.11 26.55 -26.99
CA ASP A 26 -39.50 27.91 -26.59
C ASP A 26 -38.37 28.66 -25.88
N VAL A 27 -37.59 27.99 -25.04
CA VAL A 27 -36.53 28.64 -24.24
C VAL A 27 -35.19 28.68 -24.99
N LYS A 28 -34.86 27.62 -25.76
CA LYS A 28 -33.63 27.53 -26.54
C LYS A 28 -33.39 28.74 -27.46
N PRO A 29 -34.35 29.23 -28.27
CA PRO A 29 -34.11 30.37 -29.15
C PRO A 29 -33.74 31.64 -28.39
N ILE A 30 -34.32 31.84 -27.19
CA ILE A 30 -33.99 32.96 -26.29
C ILE A 30 -32.55 32.80 -25.78
N ALA A 31 -32.22 31.60 -25.29
CA ALA A 31 -30.89 31.30 -24.76
C ALA A 31 -29.79 31.43 -25.83
N GLU A 32 -30.02 30.97 -27.07
CA GLU A 32 -29.06 31.13 -28.17
C GLU A 32 -28.84 32.60 -28.53
N ARG A 33 -29.91 33.41 -28.56
CA ARG A 33 -29.81 34.86 -28.75
C ARG A 33 -28.95 35.51 -27.68
N VAL A 34 -29.22 35.23 -26.40
CA VAL A 34 -28.46 35.76 -25.26
C VAL A 34 -27.01 35.28 -25.27
N GLY A 35 -26.78 34.00 -25.54
CA GLY A 35 -25.44 33.41 -25.65
C GLY A 35 -24.60 34.10 -26.71
N ASN A 36 -25.18 34.38 -27.88
CA ASN A 36 -24.50 35.10 -28.96
C ASN A 36 -24.15 36.55 -28.57
N ILE A 37 -25.03 37.25 -27.84
CA ILE A 37 -24.74 38.62 -27.35
C ILE A 37 -23.57 38.60 -26.36
N ARG A 38 -23.56 37.64 -25.43
CA ARG A 38 -22.49 37.49 -24.41
C ARG A 38 -21.14 37.11 -25.04
N LEU A 39 -21.13 36.18 -26.00
CA LEU A 39 -19.90 35.72 -26.67
C LEU A 39 -19.24 36.83 -27.50
N HIS A 40 -20.03 37.63 -28.20
CA HIS A 40 -19.51 38.67 -29.09
C HIS A 40 -19.34 40.03 -28.41
N LYS A 41 -19.50 40.11 -27.07
CA LYS A 41 -19.40 41.34 -26.27
C LYS A 41 -20.00 42.55 -27.01
N LYS A 42 -21.25 42.41 -27.50
CA LYS A 42 -21.93 43.54 -28.12
C LYS A 42 -22.31 44.53 -27.02
N GLU A 43 -21.37 45.42 -26.68
CA GLU A 43 -21.41 46.36 -25.54
C GLU A 43 -22.64 47.29 -25.52
N ASN A 44 -23.44 47.31 -26.61
CA ASN A 44 -24.61 48.18 -26.76
C ASN A 44 -25.96 47.44 -26.77
N ILE A 45 -26.00 46.12 -26.52
CA ILE A 45 -27.26 45.37 -26.45
C ILE A 45 -27.57 45.03 -25.00
N GLU A 46 -28.53 45.74 -24.42
CA GLU A 46 -29.06 45.43 -23.11
C GLU A 46 -29.85 44.11 -23.18
N ILE A 47 -29.36 43.09 -22.46
CA ILE A 47 -30.09 41.84 -22.29
C ILE A 47 -31.09 42.06 -21.16
N ASN A 48 -32.38 41.99 -21.48
CA ASN A 48 -33.42 42.09 -20.46
C ASN A 48 -33.29 40.92 -19.46
N GLU A 49 -33.77 41.15 -18.24
CA GLU A 49 -33.59 40.21 -17.13
C GLU A 49 -34.28 38.86 -17.37
N TYR A 50 -35.46 38.85 -18.01
CA TYR A 50 -36.20 37.63 -18.34
C TYR A 50 -35.45 36.74 -19.33
N ASP A 51 -34.86 37.34 -20.37
CA ASP A 51 -34.03 36.66 -21.35
C ASP A 51 -32.79 36.05 -20.70
N LEU A 52 -32.15 36.78 -19.78
CA LEU A 52 -31.00 36.26 -19.05
C LEU A 52 -31.37 35.12 -18.11
N LEU A 53 -32.49 35.22 -17.38
CA LEU A 53 -32.99 34.13 -16.54
C LEU A 53 -33.27 32.88 -17.37
N SER A 54 -33.96 33.05 -18.50
CA SER A 54 -34.25 31.99 -19.47
C SER A 54 -32.98 31.34 -20.03
N TYR A 55 -31.94 32.13 -20.29
CA TYR A 55 -30.62 31.63 -20.67
C TYR A 55 -30.02 30.71 -19.60
N HIS A 56 -29.99 31.15 -18.33
CA HIS A 56 -29.44 30.33 -17.24
C HIS A 56 -30.25 29.04 -17.03
N CYS A 57 -31.58 29.13 -17.03
CA CYS A 57 -32.46 27.96 -16.95
C CYS A 57 -32.15 26.97 -18.08
N TYR A 58 -32.02 27.44 -19.32
CA TYR A 58 -31.74 26.56 -20.46
C TYR A 58 -30.37 25.89 -20.37
N VAL A 59 -29.31 26.64 -20.04
CA VAL A 59 -27.94 26.09 -19.95
C VAL A 59 -27.87 24.96 -18.93
N TYR A 60 -28.44 25.17 -17.74
CA TYR A 60 -28.45 24.15 -16.69
C TYR A 60 -29.44 23.03 -16.96
N TRP A 61 -30.61 23.33 -17.54
CA TRP A 61 -31.57 22.32 -17.98
C TRP A 61 -30.96 21.31 -18.94
N VAL A 62 -30.25 21.79 -19.97
CA VAL A 62 -29.61 20.91 -20.96
C VAL A 62 -28.60 19.97 -20.30
N ARG A 63 -27.86 20.44 -19.29
CA ARG A 63 -26.94 19.57 -18.53
C ARG A 63 -27.71 18.56 -17.69
N PHE A 64 -28.68 19.01 -16.91
CA PHE A 64 -29.50 18.15 -16.06
C PHE A 64 -30.18 17.05 -16.89
N TYR A 65 -30.86 17.42 -17.97
CA TYR A 65 -31.59 16.47 -18.81
C TYR A 65 -30.65 15.47 -19.50
N ALA A 66 -29.46 15.91 -19.92
CA ALA A 66 -28.45 15.00 -20.46
C ALA A 66 -27.96 13.98 -19.42
N LEU A 67 -27.76 14.41 -18.16
CA LEU A 67 -27.43 13.50 -17.06
C LEU A 67 -28.58 12.54 -16.77
N TYR A 68 -29.81 13.03 -16.76
CA TYR A 68 -30.99 12.20 -16.57
C TYR A 68 -31.14 11.14 -17.67
N VAL A 69 -31.01 11.49 -18.95
CA VAL A 69 -31.19 10.53 -20.05
C VAL A 69 -30.05 9.51 -20.12
N ASN A 70 -28.80 9.96 -19.98
CA ASN A 70 -27.63 9.13 -20.30
C ASN A 70 -26.94 8.52 -19.07
N ARG A 71 -27.14 9.11 -17.89
CA ARG A 71 -26.36 8.82 -16.67
C ARG A 71 -27.20 8.88 -15.40
N VAL A 72 -28.47 8.47 -15.48
CA VAL A 72 -29.42 8.56 -14.34
C VAL A 72 -28.88 7.93 -13.05
N ASN A 73 -28.17 6.80 -13.15
CA ASN A 73 -27.54 6.14 -12.00
C ASN A 73 -26.46 7.01 -11.34
N GLU A 74 -25.65 7.71 -12.13
CA GLU A 74 -24.63 8.63 -11.62
C GLU A 74 -25.28 9.89 -11.05
N LEU A 75 -26.30 10.43 -11.72
CA LEU A 75 -27.06 11.58 -11.24
C LEU A 75 -27.70 11.29 -9.88
N ASP A 76 -28.33 10.13 -9.74
CA ASP A 76 -28.95 9.69 -8.50
C ASP A 76 -27.92 9.48 -7.37
N ARG A 77 -26.81 8.80 -7.65
CA ARG A 77 -25.71 8.64 -6.69
C ARG A 77 -25.08 9.97 -6.29
N GLY A 78 -24.97 10.92 -7.22
CA GLY A 78 -24.43 12.25 -7.01
C GLY A 78 -25.40 13.23 -6.34
N THR A 79 -26.62 12.80 -5.99
CA THR A 79 -27.66 13.67 -5.40
C THR A 79 -28.24 13.11 -4.09
N ARG A 80 -27.49 12.24 -3.40
CA ARG A 80 -27.94 11.54 -2.19
C ARG A 80 -28.20 12.44 -0.98
N TYR A 81 -27.41 13.51 -0.81
CA TYR A 81 -27.68 14.50 0.22
C TYR A 81 -29.06 15.13 -0.04
N ASN A 82 -29.33 15.61 -1.25
CA ASN A 82 -30.64 16.14 -1.62
C ASN A 82 -31.76 15.11 -1.42
N GLN A 83 -31.55 13.84 -1.77
CA GLN A 83 -32.53 12.77 -1.50
C GLN A 83 -32.85 12.59 -0.01
N SER A 84 -31.88 12.86 0.87
CA SER A 84 -32.05 12.67 2.31
C SER A 84 -32.74 13.84 3.00
N VAL A 85 -32.68 15.05 2.42
CA VAL A 85 -33.20 16.28 3.03
C VAL A 85 -34.46 16.80 2.35
N LEU A 86 -34.65 16.50 1.06
CA LEU A 86 -35.87 16.85 0.34
C LEU A 86 -36.91 15.77 0.65
N GLY A 87 -37.92 16.13 1.45
CA GLY A 87 -39.01 15.22 1.82
C GLY A 87 -39.87 14.76 0.64
N GLU A 88 -39.78 15.46 -0.50
CA GLU A 88 -40.48 15.14 -1.75
C GLU A 88 -39.48 15.10 -2.92
N LYS A 89 -39.82 14.33 -3.97
CA LYS A 89 -38.99 14.25 -5.18
C LYS A 89 -39.00 15.60 -5.89
N LEU A 90 -37.81 16.05 -6.26
CA LEU A 90 -37.65 17.26 -7.06
C LEU A 90 -37.86 16.92 -8.55
N ILE A 91 -39.12 17.01 -9.00
CA ILE A 91 -39.50 16.77 -10.39
C ILE A 91 -39.68 18.12 -11.08
N PHE A 92 -38.86 18.36 -12.10
CA PHE A 92 -38.95 19.58 -12.91
C PHE A 92 -40.07 19.47 -13.95
N SER A 93 -40.93 20.48 -14.00
CA SER A 93 -42.05 20.57 -14.94
C SER A 93 -42.08 21.92 -15.66
N GLN A 94 -42.79 21.96 -16.79
CA GLN A 94 -43.03 23.21 -17.52
C GLN A 94 -43.80 24.20 -16.63
N GLU A 95 -44.83 23.73 -15.93
CA GLU A 95 -45.66 24.55 -15.05
C GLU A 95 -44.84 25.25 -13.95
N GLN A 96 -43.90 24.54 -13.33
CA GLN A 96 -43.00 25.16 -12.34
C GLN A 96 -42.16 26.29 -12.95
N TYR A 97 -41.64 26.10 -14.17
CA TYR A 97 -40.86 27.15 -14.83
C TYR A 97 -41.73 28.36 -15.19
N GLU A 98 -42.94 28.14 -15.70
CA GLU A 98 -43.86 29.21 -16.10
C GLU A 98 -44.36 30.01 -14.88
N ASN A 99 -44.60 29.34 -13.75
CA ASN A 99 -45.07 29.97 -12.52
C ASN A 99 -43.95 30.65 -11.74
N ASP A 100 -42.77 30.01 -11.65
CA ASP A 100 -41.61 30.51 -10.92
C ASP A 100 -40.29 30.04 -11.57
N ALA A 101 -39.87 30.74 -12.62
CA ALA A 101 -38.62 30.47 -13.32
C ALA A 101 -37.39 30.59 -12.41
N LEU A 102 -37.46 31.40 -11.35
CA LEU A 102 -36.34 31.63 -10.44
C LEU A 102 -36.19 30.49 -9.43
N GLY A 103 -37.29 30.04 -8.85
CA GLY A 103 -37.33 28.81 -8.04
C GLY A 103 -36.96 27.57 -8.85
N PHE A 104 -37.41 27.50 -10.11
CA PHE A 104 -36.98 26.45 -11.05
C PHE A 104 -35.46 26.45 -11.25
N LEU A 105 -34.87 27.62 -11.53
CA LEU A 105 -33.41 27.77 -11.67
C LEU A 105 -32.67 27.38 -10.40
N SER A 106 -33.15 27.86 -9.26
CA SER A 106 -32.57 27.60 -7.94
C SER A 106 -32.49 26.10 -7.63
N ASN A 107 -33.58 25.38 -7.91
CA ASN A 107 -33.66 23.94 -7.74
C ASN A 107 -32.77 23.18 -8.74
N LEU A 108 -32.67 23.63 -10.00
CA LEU A 108 -31.69 23.09 -10.95
C LEU A 108 -30.27 23.26 -10.44
N CYS A 109 -29.95 24.45 -9.92
CA CYS A 109 -28.63 24.75 -9.39
C CYS A 109 -28.30 23.84 -8.21
N ARG A 110 -29.24 23.63 -7.29
CA ARG A 110 -29.08 22.74 -6.14
C ARG A 110 -28.71 21.31 -6.54
N VAL A 111 -29.44 20.73 -7.50
CA VAL A 111 -29.24 19.35 -7.97
C VAL A 111 -27.88 19.21 -8.67
N LEU A 112 -27.60 20.10 -9.60
CA LEU A 112 -26.36 20.06 -10.39
C LEU A 112 -25.14 20.39 -9.56
N TYR A 113 -25.27 21.28 -8.56
CA TYR A 113 -24.18 21.60 -7.65
C TYR A 113 -23.75 20.39 -6.84
N GLU A 114 -24.70 19.68 -6.21
CA GLU A 114 -24.38 18.46 -5.46
C GLU A 114 -23.72 17.42 -6.37
N TYR A 115 -24.29 17.18 -7.55
CA TYR A 115 -23.72 16.25 -8.51
C TYR A 115 -22.26 16.58 -8.82
N ASN A 116 -21.96 17.85 -9.15
CA ASN A 116 -20.60 18.29 -9.46
C ASN A 116 -19.66 18.18 -8.24
N PHE A 117 -20.17 18.46 -7.04
CA PHE A 117 -19.41 18.35 -5.79
C PHE A 117 -19.00 16.90 -5.52
N ILE A 118 -19.93 15.94 -5.69
CA ILE A 118 -19.68 14.52 -5.44
C ILE A 118 -18.78 13.90 -6.51
N THR A 119 -19.02 14.20 -7.79
CA THR A 119 -18.27 13.55 -8.88
C THR A 119 -16.94 14.22 -9.17
N GLY A 120 -16.67 15.41 -8.60
CA GLY A 120 -15.47 16.18 -8.91
C GLY A 120 -15.39 16.60 -10.38
N ASP A 121 -16.51 16.71 -11.08
CA ASP A 121 -16.58 17.09 -12.50
C ASP A 121 -16.36 18.60 -12.67
N VAL A 122 -15.16 19.06 -12.28
CA VAL A 122 -14.83 20.48 -12.21
C VAL A 122 -14.21 20.99 -13.52
N GLU A 123 -13.62 20.16 -14.38
CA GLU A 123 -12.70 20.72 -15.39
C GLU A 123 -12.77 20.22 -16.84
N TYR A 124 -13.34 19.05 -17.16
CA TYR A 124 -13.30 18.57 -18.56
C TYR A 124 -14.38 19.18 -19.48
N ASN A 125 -15.44 19.77 -18.92
CA ASN A 125 -16.49 20.47 -19.68
C ASN A 125 -16.76 21.87 -19.09
N LYS A 126 -15.78 22.77 -19.18
CA LYS A 126 -15.82 24.17 -18.68
C LYS A 126 -17.07 24.97 -19.07
N ASN A 127 -17.81 24.55 -20.09
CA ASN A 127 -18.96 25.30 -20.60
C ASN A 127 -20.29 24.96 -19.92
N ARG A 128 -20.32 24.04 -18.94
CA ARG A 128 -21.61 23.59 -18.35
C ARG A 128 -21.60 23.32 -16.85
N SER A 129 -20.49 23.41 -16.12
CA SER A 129 -20.50 23.20 -14.66
C SER A 129 -20.99 24.46 -13.96
N ILE A 130 -21.67 24.30 -12.81
CA ILE A 130 -22.04 25.45 -11.97
C ILE A 130 -20.80 25.84 -11.20
N SER A 131 -20.19 26.96 -11.59
CA SER A 131 -19.05 27.50 -10.89
C SER A 131 -19.49 28.33 -9.68
N ARG A 132 -18.55 28.58 -8.77
CA ARG A 132 -18.76 29.53 -7.68
C ARG A 132 -19.12 30.92 -8.22
N GLY A 133 -18.45 31.36 -9.28
CA GLY A 133 -18.72 32.65 -9.93
C GLY A 133 -20.13 32.74 -10.50
N ASP A 134 -20.67 31.65 -11.08
CA ASP A 134 -22.06 31.65 -11.53
C ASP A 134 -23.04 31.85 -10.37
N LEU A 135 -22.79 31.21 -9.22
CA LEU A 135 -23.63 31.39 -8.02
C LEU A 135 -23.47 32.77 -7.40
N ASP A 136 -22.27 33.36 -7.45
CA ASP A 136 -22.01 34.75 -7.04
C ASP A 136 -22.85 35.72 -7.89
N ASP A 137 -22.75 35.61 -9.22
CA ASP A 137 -23.48 36.46 -10.17
C ASP A 137 -25.01 36.31 -9.99
N LEU A 138 -25.50 35.08 -9.84
CA LEU A 138 -26.93 34.82 -9.62
C LEU A 138 -27.41 35.36 -8.27
N ALA A 139 -26.63 35.17 -7.20
CA ALA A 139 -26.97 35.69 -5.88
C ALA A 139 -27.00 37.22 -5.89
N GLU A 140 -25.98 37.89 -6.42
CA GLU A 140 -25.93 39.35 -6.51
C GLU A 140 -27.06 39.89 -7.38
N LYS A 141 -27.37 39.25 -8.50
CA LYS A 141 -28.40 39.75 -9.41
C LYS A 141 -29.80 39.60 -8.84
N TYR A 142 -30.09 38.51 -8.15
CA TYR A 142 -31.45 38.19 -7.73
C TYR A 142 -31.74 38.39 -6.23
N HIS A 143 -30.75 38.76 -5.40
CA HIS A 143 -30.89 38.83 -3.92
C HIS A 143 -32.13 39.56 -3.36
N ASN A 144 -32.67 40.55 -4.09
CA ASN A 144 -33.79 41.38 -3.63
C ASN A 144 -35.18 40.87 -4.04
N ARG A 145 -35.28 39.78 -4.80
CA ARG A 145 -36.57 39.37 -5.38
C ARG A 145 -37.41 38.47 -4.48
N SER A 146 -36.81 37.59 -3.68
CA SER A 146 -37.57 36.74 -2.76
C SER A 146 -36.72 36.08 -1.66
N THR A 147 -37.35 35.35 -0.73
CA THR A 147 -36.64 34.50 0.22
C THR A 147 -35.89 33.37 -0.47
N GLU A 148 -36.44 32.86 -1.58
CA GLU A 148 -35.88 31.81 -2.41
C GLU A 148 -34.61 32.27 -3.16
N THR A 149 -34.42 33.58 -3.39
CA THR A 149 -33.17 34.10 -3.98
C THR A 149 -31.96 34.04 -3.06
N GLN A 150 -32.17 33.76 -1.78
CA GLN A 150 -31.09 33.42 -0.85
C GLN A 150 -30.53 32.01 -1.10
N GLN A 151 -31.24 31.18 -1.86
CA GLN A 151 -30.83 29.80 -2.11
C GLN A 151 -29.56 29.72 -2.97
N PHE A 152 -29.28 30.68 -3.86
CA PHE A 152 -28.00 30.69 -4.60
C PHE A 152 -26.80 30.89 -3.67
N ALA A 153 -26.89 31.85 -2.74
CA ALA A 153 -25.88 32.06 -1.70
C ALA A 153 -25.78 30.85 -0.76
N TRP A 154 -26.92 30.24 -0.39
CA TRP A 154 -26.95 29.04 0.44
C TRP A 154 -26.29 27.84 -0.26
N ILE A 155 -26.53 27.62 -1.57
CA ILE A 155 -25.87 26.58 -2.37
C ILE A 155 -24.36 26.82 -2.38
N ARG A 156 -23.92 28.07 -2.50
CA ARG A 156 -22.51 28.45 -2.51
C ARG A 156 -21.81 28.25 -1.16
N ASP A 157 -22.44 28.73 -0.08
CA ASP A 157 -21.76 28.92 1.22
C ASP A 157 -22.07 27.82 2.24
N VAL A 158 -23.26 27.23 2.19
CA VAL A 158 -23.78 26.35 3.25
C VAL A 158 -23.88 24.91 2.78
N MET A 159 -24.43 24.69 1.58
CA MET A 159 -24.62 23.35 1.01
C MET A 159 -23.33 22.51 0.95
N PRO A 160 -22.13 23.05 0.63
CA PRO A 160 -20.91 22.23 0.56
C PRO A 160 -20.55 21.62 1.92
N THR A 161 -20.71 22.40 2.99
CA THR A 161 -20.49 21.94 4.37
C THR A 161 -21.51 20.88 4.75
N LEU A 162 -22.78 21.05 4.37
CA LEU A 162 -23.83 20.07 4.68
C LEU A 162 -23.65 18.77 3.88
N ILE A 163 -23.25 18.84 2.62
CA ILE A 163 -22.89 17.64 1.82
C ILE A 163 -21.72 16.92 2.47
N ALA A 164 -20.65 17.65 2.84
CA ALA A 164 -19.50 17.06 3.52
C ALA A 164 -19.88 16.38 4.83
N GLN A 165 -20.69 17.06 5.67
CA GLN A 165 -21.21 16.49 6.91
C GLN A 165 -22.05 15.23 6.66
N TYR A 166 -22.91 15.27 5.65
CA TYR A 166 -23.69 14.09 5.24
C TYR A 166 -22.77 12.93 4.87
N ILE A 167 -21.74 13.14 4.05
CA ILE A 167 -20.80 12.09 3.61
C ILE A 167 -20.09 11.46 4.81
N VAL A 168 -19.51 12.28 5.70
CA VAL A 168 -18.69 11.76 6.82
C VAL A 168 -19.51 11.06 7.90
N THR A 169 -20.83 11.29 7.91
CA THR A 169 -21.76 10.63 8.84
C THR A 169 -22.41 9.38 8.25
N GLN A 170 -22.16 9.06 6.97
CA GLN A 170 -22.73 7.85 6.39
C GLN A 170 -22.07 6.58 6.96
N PRO A 171 -22.83 5.49 7.19
CA PRO A 171 -22.30 4.24 7.73
C PRO A 171 -21.12 3.68 6.93
N ASN A 172 -21.17 3.75 5.60
CA ASN A 172 -20.08 3.27 4.74
C ASN A 172 -18.78 4.07 4.92
N PHE A 173 -18.85 5.37 5.22
CA PHE A 173 -17.68 6.18 5.51
C PHE A 173 -17.09 5.84 6.88
N ILE A 174 -17.96 5.69 7.88
CA ILE A 174 -17.58 5.26 9.24
C ILE A 174 -16.92 3.88 9.21
N ASP A 175 -17.49 2.94 8.45
CA ASP A 175 -16.95 1.60 8.30
C ASP A 175 -15.61 1.60 7.54
N ALA A 176 -15.44 2.48 6.55
CA ALA A 176 -14.15 2.67 5.88
C ALA A 176 -13.07 3.18 6.84
N ILE A 177 -13.41 4.11 7.74
CA ILE A 177 -12.48 4.57 8.80
C ILE A 177 -12.09 3.40 9.70
N LYS A 178 -13.07 2.65 10.21
CA LYS A 178 -12.81 1.47 11.07
C LYS A 178 -11.93 0.45 10.37
N MET A 179 -12.19 0.17 9.10
CA MET A 179 -11.39 -0.76 8.31
C MET A 179 -9.94 -0.28 8.20
N ALA A 180 -9.71 1.02 8.01
CA ALA A 180 -8.35 1.58 7.97
C ALA A 180 -7.64 1.43 9.33
N ASP A 181 -8.35 1.68 10.44
CA ASP A 181 -7.82 1.48 11.79
C ASP A 181 -7.50 0.01 12.10
N ASP A 182 -8.38 -0.91 11.68
CA ASP A 182 -8.19 -2.35 11.85
C ASP A 182 -6.99 -2.86 11.06
N VAL A 183 -6.79 -2.38 9.82
CA VAL A 183 -5.60 -2.71 9.02
C VAL A 183 -4.34 -2.22 9.71
N LYS A 184 -4.34 -0.99 10.23
CA LYS A 184 -3.20 -0.45 10.97
C LYS A 184 -2.87 -1.31 12.19
N LYS A 185 -3.88 -1.67 12.98
CA LYS A 185 -3.71 -2.55 14.14
C LYS A 185 -3.12 -3.92 13.76
N GLN A 186 -3.60 -4.52 12.67
CA GLN A 186 -3.07 -5.79 12.19
C GLN A 186 -1.60 -5.68 11.76
N VAL A 187 -1.21 -4.57 11.12
CA VAL A 187 0.19 -4.30 10.75
C VAL A 187 1.06 -4.24 12.01
N ASP A 188 0.65 -3.46 13.02
CA ASP A 188 1.37 -3.33 14.28
C ASP A 188 1.53 -4.69 15.00
N GLU A 189 0.48 -5.52 15.00
CA GLU A 189 0.51 -6.88 15.57
C GLU A 189 1.42 -7.85 14.80
N ILE A 190 1.56 -7.69 13.49
CA ILE A 190 2.48 -8.48 12.67
C ILE A 190 3.92 -8.08 12.98
N GLU A 191 4.19 -6.78 13.10
CA GLU A 191 5.51 -6.25 13.42
C GLU A 191 6.00 -6.78 14.79
N LEU A 192 5.15 -6.72 15.82
CA LEU A 192 5.47 -7.29 17.13
C LEU A 192 5.74 -8.80 17.06
N ARG A 193 4.90 -9.57 16.36
CA ARG A 193 5.10 -11.02 16.19
C ARG A 193 6.39 -11.35 15.43
N MET A 194 6.79 -10.53 14.47
CA MET A 194 8.07 -10.69 13.77
C MET A 194 9.25 -10.44 14.70
N ILE A 195 9.21 -9.37 15.50
CA ILE A 195 10.25 -9.07 16.49
C ILE A 195 10.40 -10.24 17.48
N ASP A 196 9.29 -10.75 18.02
CA ASP A 196 9.31 -11.88 18.95
C ASP A 196 9.92 -13.15 18.33
N LYS A 197 9.51 -13.49 17.09
CA LYS A 197 10.06 -14.65 16.37
C LYS A 197 11.54 -14.49 16.03
N LEU A 198 11.97 -13.27 15.69
CA LEU A 198 13.39 -12.97 15.45
C LEU A 198 14.19 -13.16 16.74
N ASN A 199 13.70 -12.63 17.87
CA ASN A 199 14.34 -12.79 19.17
C ASN A 199 14.46 -14.27 19.57
N LEU A 200 13.40 -15.07 19.38
CA LEU A 200 13.45 -16.52 19.62
C LEU A 200 14.46 -17.23 18.70
N SER A 201 14.52 -16.85 17.43
CA SER A 201 15.51 -17.37 16.48
C SER A 201 16.93 -17.02 16.92
N PHE A 202 17.19 -15.79 17.38
CA PHE A 202 18.50 -15.40 17.89
C PHE A 202 18.92 -16.20 19.12
N VAL A 203 17.99 -16.42 20.07
CA VAL A 203 18.27 -17.27 21.25
C VAL A 203 18.59 -18.70 20.82
N THR A 204 17.87 -19.24 19.84
CA THR A 204 18.10 -20.60 19.33
C THR A 204 19.48 -20.70 18.67
N ILE A 205 19.83 -19.77 17.79
CA ILE A 205 21.16 -19.70 17.14
C ILE A 205 22.27 -19.60 18.19
N GLU A 206 22.10 -18.78 19.22
CA GLU A 206 23.11 -18.63 20.28
C GLU A 206 23.28 -19.92 21.10
N ASN A 207 22.19 -20.66 21.34
CA ASN A 207 22.26 -21.96 22.01
C ASN A 207 22.94 -23.02 21.14
N GLU A 208 22.57 -23.12 19.86
CA GLU A 208 23.22 -24.03 18.91
C GLU A 208 24.72 -23.72 18.78
N LYS A 209 25.09 -22.44 18.74
CA LYS A 209 26.50 -22.02 18.74
C LYS A 209 27.25 -22.54 19.97
N LYS A 210 26.68 -22.40 21.17
CA LYS A 210 27.30 -22.92 22.41
C LYS A 210 27.42 -24.45 22.40
N GLU A 211 26.43 -25.15 21.86
CA GLU A 211 26.52 -26.61 21.70
C GLU A 211 27.65 -27.01 20.75
N ILE A 212 27.79 -26.31 19.63
CA ILE A 212 28.90 -26.53 18.68
C ILE A 212 30.24 -26.26 19.34
N GLU A 213 30.39 -25.16 20.08
CA GLU A 213 31.61 -24.83 20.83
C GLU A 213 31.97 -25.95 21.82
N ASN A 214 31.01 -26.42 22.61
CA ASN A 214 31.19 -27.54 23.54
C ASN A 214 31.60 -28.84 22.82
N HIS A 215 30.98 -29.14 21.67
CA HIS A 215 31.34 -30.31 20.87
C HIS A 215 32.77 -30.23 20.32
N VAL A 216 33.17 -29.04 19.83
CA VAL A 216 34.52 -28.79 19.32
C VAL A 216 35.55 -28.94 20.43
N ASP A 217 35.31 -28.37 21.61
CA ASP A 217 36.25 -28.46 22.72
C ASP A 217 36.37 -29.88 23.27
N ASN A 218 35.25 -30.62 23.37
CA ASN A 218 35.27 -32.05 23.70
C ASN A 218 36.06 -32.88 22.67
N ALA A 219 35.92 -32.57 21.38
CA ALA A 219 36.66 -33.25 20.32
C ALA A 219 38.17 -32.96 20.41
N LYS A 220 38.56 -31.69 20.61
CA LYS A 220 39.95 -31.30 20.84
C LYS A 220 40.55 -32.03 22.03
N GLN A 221 39.83 -32.10 23.15
CA GLN A 221 40.30 -32.80 24.34
C GLN A 221 40.52 -34.29 24.07
N LYS A 222 39.59 -34.96 23.37
CA LYS A 222 39.75 -36.37 22.97
C LYS A 222 40.97 -36.58 22.08
N ILE A 223 41.19 -35.69 21.10
CA ILE A 223 42.36 -35.75 20.21
C ILE A 223 43.65 -35.61 21.01
N ASN A 224 43.74 -34.60 21.90
CA ASN A 224 44.91 -34.37 22.73
C ASN A 224 45.20 -35.56 23.63
N ASN A 225 44.20 -36.09 24.33
CA ASN A 225 44.36 -37.27 25.17
C ASN A 225 44.86 -38.49 24.38
N HIS A 226 44.36 -38.68 23.15
CA HIS A 226 44.82 -39.76 22.28
C HIS A 226 46.27 -39.56 21.84
N LEU A 227 46.63 -38.33 21.47
CA LEU A 227 47.99 -37.96 21.08
C LEU A 227 48.97 -38.17 22.24
N ASP A 228 48.63 -37.73 23.44
CA ASP A 228 49.43 -37.91 24.66
C ASP A 228 49.66 -39.39 24.97
N SER A 229 48.60 -40.21 24.88
CA SER A 229 48.70 -41.66 25.02
C SER A 229 49.67 -42.27 24.01
N LYS A 230 49.59 -41.86 22.74
CA LYS A 230 50.47 -42.37 21.69
C LYS A 230 51.91 -41.90 21.86
N MET A 231 52.13 -40.66 22.29
CA MET A 231 53.46 -40.17 22.62
C MET A 231 54.08 -40.96 23.77
N ALA A 232 53.31 -41.29 24.81
CA ALA A 232 53.78 -42.14 25.91
C ALA A 232 54.15 -43.57 25.44
N GLU A 233 53.37 -44.16 24.54
CA GLU A 233 53.69 -45.45 23.91
C GLU A 233 55.01 -45.38 23.12
N VAL A 234 55.19 -44.34 22.31
CA VAL A 234 56.41 -44.13 21.51
C VAL A 234 57.63 -43.98 22.42
N GLN A 235 57.54 -43.15 23.48
CA GLN A 235 58.62 -42.98 24.45
C GLN A 235 58.99 -44.29 25.14
N ASN A 236 58.01 -45.13 25.48
CA ASN A 236 58.27 -46.44 26.07
C ASN A 236 59.01 -47.38 25.10
N ILE A 237 58.61 -47.39 23.82
CA ILE A 237 59.29 -48.16 22.78
C ILE A 237 60.72 -47.66 22.59
N GLU A 238 60.91 -46.34 22.52
CA GLU A 238 62.23 -45.72 22.39
C GLU A 238 63.16 -46.14 23.54
N ASN A 239 62.67 -46.11 24.77
CA ASN A 239 63.43 -46.57 25.95
C ASN A 239 63.85 -48.04 25.83
N LYS A 240 62.94 -48.93 25.41
CA LYS A 240 63.26 -50.36 25.20
C LYS A 240 64.29 -50.58 24.10
N ILE A 241 64.25 -49.79 23.03
CA ILE A 241 65.25 -49.83 21.95
C ILE A 241 66.61 -49.38 22.48
N LEU A 242 66.66 -48.32 23.28
CA LEU A 242 67.89 -47.84 23.90
C LEU A 242 68.50 -48.88 24.84
N GLU A 243 67.69 -49.58 25.63
CA GLU A 243 68.13 -50.70 26.47
C GLU A 243 68.68 -51.85 25.62
N SER A 244 67.92 -52.32 24.63
CA SER A 244 68.35 -53.38 23.72
C SER A 244 69.65 -53.05 22.99
N ARG A 245 69.84 -51.77 22.63
CA ARG A 245 71.07 -51.28 22.00
C ARG A 245 72.27 -51.39 22.94
N LYS A 246 72.11 -51.06 24.23
CA LYS A 246 73.17 -51.23 25.23
C LYS A 246 73.57 -52.70 25.37
N ASP A 247 72.59 -53.60 25.38
CA ASP A 247 72.84 -55.04 25.47
C ASP A 247 73.63 -55.55 24.27
N ILE A 248 73.23 -55.16 23.04
CA ILE A 248 73.97 -55.50 21.81
C ILE A 248 75.41 -54.95 21.85
N GLU A 249 75.60 -53.73 22.34
CA GLU A 249 76.92 -53.12 22.45
C GLU A 249 77.80 -53.84 23.47
N ASN A 250 77.21 -54.35 24.55
CA ASN A 250 77.89 -55.20 25.53
C ASN A 250 78.26 -56.57 24.94
N ASP A 251 77.33 -57.22 24.23
CA ASP A 251 77.58 -58.48 23.53
C ASP A 251 78.67 -58.34 22.47
N LYS A 252 78.69 -57.23 21.74
CA LYS A 252 79.76 -56.93 20.77
C LYS A 252 81.13 -56.86 21.47
N LYS A 253 81.23 -56.18 22.61
CA LYS A 253 82.48 -56.14 23.40
C LYS A 253 82.91 -57.54 23.85
N ASN A 254 81.97 -58.35 24.35
CA ASN A 254 82.24 -59.73 24.77
C ASN A 254 82.76 -60.58 23.59
N ILE A 255 82.16 -60.44 22.40
CA ILE A 255 82.61 -61.14 21.19
C ILE A 255 84.03 -60.70 20.78
N GLU A 256 84.35 -59.41 20.82
CA GLU A 256 85.70 -58.91 20.52
C GLU A 256 86.74 -59.47 21.50
N GLU A 257 86.39 -59.56 22.78
CA GLU A 257 87.25 -60.17 23.78
C GLU A 257 87.48 -61.67 23.54
N LEU A 258 86.41 -62.43 23.25
CA LEU A 258 86.52 -63.84 22.88
C LEU A 258 87.38 -64.05 21.62
N LYS A 259 87.22 -63.20 20.60
CA LYS A 259 88.07 -63.22 19.40
C LYS A 259 89.55 -63.02 19.74
N ARG A 260 89.87 -62.08 20.64
CA ARG A 260 91.23 -61.87 21.12
C ARG A 260 91.79 -63.11 21.81
N ILE A 261 90.99 -63.76 22.68
CA ILE A 261 91.37 -64.98 23.38
C ILE A 261 91.66 -66.12 22.39
N ILE A 262 90.82 -66.32 21.38
CA ILE A 262 91.00 -67.34 20.34
C ILE A 262 92.26 -67.06 19.51
N SER A 263 92.46 -65.81 19.09
CA SER A 263 93.65 -65.42 18.30
C SER A 263 94.94 -65.69 19.08
N ASN A 264 94.97 -65.39 20.39
CA ASN A 264 96.10 -65.71 21.26
C ASN A 264 96.33 -67.23 21.36
N HIS A 265 95.27 -68.03 21.51
CA HIS A 265 95.38 -69.49 21.51
C HIS A 265 95.94 -70.04 20.19
N GLN A 266 95.52 -69.50 19.04
CA GLN A 266 96.05 -69.89 17.74
C GLN A 266 97.54 -69.59 17.61
N VAL A 267 98.01 -68.43 18.09
CA VAL A 267 99.45 -68.09 18.13
C VAL A 267 100.23 -69.10 19.00
N ILE A 268 99.68 -69.46 20.17
CA ILE A 268 100.30 -70.47 21.05
C ILE A 268 100.39 -71.83 20.35
N LEU A 269 99.33 -72.26 19.66
CA LEU A 269 99.33 -73.53 18.92
C LEU A 269 100.35 -73.53 17.77
N ILE A 270 100.50 -72.42 17.05
CA ILE A 270 101.54 -72.27 16.01
C ILE A 270 102.93 -72.33 16.63
N LEU A 271 103.18 -71.63 17.74
CA LEU A 271 104.45 -71.68 18.46
C LEU A 271 104.78 -73.11 18.93
N LEU A 272 103.79 -73.83 19.47
CA LEU A 272 103.93 -75.24 19.86
C LEU A 272 104.22 -76.15 18.66
N ALA A 273 103.59 -75.90 17.50
CA ALA A 273 103.87 -76.63 16.26
C ALA A 273 105.29 -76.35 15.74
N CYS A 274 105.75 -75.10 15.77
CA CYS A 274 107.12 -74.71 15.41
C CYS A 274 108.16 -75.33 16.34
N LEU A 275 107.92 -75.37 17.65
CA LEU A 275 108.78 -76.06 18.63
C LEU A 275 108.90 -77.56 18.34
N LYS A 276 107.80 -78.21 17.92
CA LYS A 276 107.81 -79.61 17.49
C LYS A 276 108.64 -79.83 16.22
N HIS A 277 108.71 -78.85 15.31
CA HIS A 277 109.47 -78.93 14.07
C HIS A 277 110.97 -78.68 14.25
N LEU A 278 111.38 -77.96 15.31
CA LEU A 278 112.77 -77.72 15.70
C LEU A 278 113.42 -78.89 16.49
N GLN A 279 112.63 -79.92 16.85
CA GLN A 279 113.08 -81.12 17.57
C GLN A 279 113.27 -82.36 16.67
N LYS A 280 113.34 -82.18 15.35
CA LYS A 280 113.68 -83.20 14.36
C LYS A 280 114.95 -82.80 13.62
#